data_AF-A0A1R0WB44-F1
#
_entry.id   AF-A0A1R0WB44-F1
#
_cell.length_a   1.000
_cell.length_b   1.000
_cell.length_c   1.000
_cell.angle_alpha   90.00
_cell.angle_beta   90.00
_cell.angle_gamma   90.00
#
_symmetry.space_group_name_H-M   'P 1'
#
loop_
_entity.id
_entity.type
_entity.pdbx_description
1 polymer ?
#
loop_
_entity_poly.entity_id
_entity_poly.type
_entity_poly.pdbx_seq_one_letter_code
_entity_poly.pdbx_strand_id
1 'polypeptide(L)'
;MNRIFKVGISVGFLSGIMCIILYYVLCALLDLRFEQLNPFSIMIASIVVNVIGAFIYNKIQDRTSKPRFYYGLVTVLVALLLSLYDWAYPSEPNIAGIANTLHALTASLSIAWIPTWLTNRRSPN
;
A
#
# COMPACT_ATOMS: atom_id res chain seq x y z
N MET A 1 16.44 7.25 -10.75
CA MET A 1 15.83 5.90 -10.71
C MET A 1 16.09 5.17 -9.39
N ASN A 2 17.34 4.97 -8.98
CA ASN A 2 17.70 4.24 -7.74
C ASN A 2 17.00 4.73 -6.46
N ARG A 3 16.78 6.04 -6.31
CA ARG A 3 16.10 6.60 -5.14
C ARG A 3 14.62 6.22 -5.06
N ILE A 4 13.91 6.28 -6.18
CA ILE A 4 12.46 5.97 -6.26
C ILE A 4 12.26 4.52 -5.84
N PHE A 5 13.09 3.64 -6.39
CA PHE A 5 13.07 2.21 -6.06
C PHE A 5 13.39 1.96 -4.58
N LYS A 6 14.43 2.60 -4.03
CA LYS A 6 14.77 2.52 -2.60
C LYS A 6 13.62 2.96 -1.70
N VAL A 7 13.00 4.11 -1.97
CA VAL A 7 11.85 4.59 -1.18
C VAL A 7 10.68 3.61 -1.29
N GLY A 8 10.36 3.14 -2.50
CA GLY A 8 9.31 2.15 -2.72
C GLY A 8 9.53 0.87 -1.93
N ILE A 9 10.73 0.29 -1.97
CA ILE A 9 11.09 -0.90 -1.17
C ILE A 9 10.98 -0.60 0.32
N SER A 10 11.55 0.51 0.81
CA SER A 10 11.58 0.77 2.24
C SER A 10 10.18 1.03 2.80
N VAL A 11 9.35 1.83 2.11
CA VAL A 11 7.94 2.04 2.51
C VAL A 11 7.16 0.74 2.40
N GLY A 12 7.38 -0.04 1.33
CA GLY A 12 6.72 -1.32 1.13
C GLY A 12 7.07 -2.36 2.18
N PHE A 13 8.33 -2.44 2.60
CA PHE A 13 8.78 -3.33 3.66
C PHE A 13 8.15 -2.96 5.02
N LEU A 14 8.16 -1.67 5.37
CA LEU A 14 7.51 -1.20 6.59
C LEU A 14 5.99 -1.45 6.56
N SER A 15 5.34 -1.17 5.43
CA SER A 15 3.92 -1.43 5.24
C SER A 15 3.60 -2.93 5.34
N GLY A 16 4.47 -3.78 4.78
CA GLY A 16 4.36 -5.23 4.86
C GLY A 16 4.41 -5.73 6.30
N ILE A 17 5.37 -5.27 7.10
CA ILE A 17 5.44 -5.61 8.53
C ILE A 17 4.15 -5.21 9.25
N MET A 18 3.68 -3.98 9.03
CA MET A 18 2.46 -3.49 9.69
C MET A 18 1.22 -4.28 9.25
N CYS A 19 1.12 -4.65 7.97
CA CYS A 19 0.02 -5.47 7.46
C CYS A 19 0.07 -6.91 7.98
N ILE A 20 1.26 -7.50 8.14
CA ILE A 20 1.41 -8.84 8.74
C ILE A 20 0.93 -8.83 10.19
N ILE A 21 1.34 -7.82 10.97
CA ILE A 21 0.88 -7.66 12.36
C ILE A 21 -0.65 -7.51 12.39
N LEU A 22 -1.20 -6.62 11.57
CA LEU A 22 -2.64 -6.39 11.49
C LEU A 22 -3.40 -7.65 11.05
N TYR A 23 -2.90 -8.37 10.06
CA TYR A 23 -3.48 -9.64 9.59
C TYR A 23 -3.62 -10.64 10.74
N TYR A 24 -2.55 -10.87 11.51
CA TYR A 24 -2.61 -11.82 12.62
C TYR A 24 -3.53 -11.36 13.75
N VAL A 25 -3.59 -10.05 14.04
CA VAL A 25 -4.54 -9.49 15.00
C VAL A 25 -5.98 -9.73 14.54
N LEU A 26 -6.30 -9.45 13.27
CA LEU A 26 -7.64 -9.63 12.72
C LEU A 26 -8.04 -11.11 12.68
N CYS A 27 -7.14 -11.99 12.22
CA CYS A 27 -7.37 -13.44 12.21
C CYS A 27 -7.63 -13.98 13.62
N ALA A 28 -6.90 -13.50 14.63
CA ALA A 28 -7.11 -13.89 16.02
C ALA A 28 -8.44 -13.37 16.59
N LEU A 29 -8.84 -12.14 16.26
CA LEU A 29 -10.10 -11.54 16.73
C LEU A 29 -11.35 -12.14 16.07
N LEU A 30 -11.24 -12.57 14.82
CA LEU A 30 -12.35 -13.05 14.01
C LEU A 30 -12.42 -14.59 13.93
N ASP A 31 -11.46 -15.29 14.54
CA ASP A 31 -11.28 -16.74 14.43
C ASP A 31 -11.24 -17.23 12.97
N LEU A 32 -10.44 -16.53 12.14
CA LEU A 32 -10.29 -16.81 10.72
C LEU A 32 -8.85 -17.24 10.40
N ARG A 33 -8.70 -18.08 9.37
CA ARG A 33 -7.41 -18.46 8.78
C ARG A 33 -7.54 -18.56 7.27
N PHE A 34 -6.48 -18.14 6.58
CA PHE A 34 -6.43 -18.07 5.13
C PHE A 34 -5.15 -18.74 4.64
N GLU A 35 -5.24 -19.59 3.62
CA GLU A 35 -4.07 -20.26 3.04
C GLU A 35 -3.28 -19.34 2.11
N GLN A 36 -3.99 -18.56 1.30
CA GLN A 36 -3.38 -17.71 0.29
C GLN A 36 -2.81 -16.42 0.89
N LEU A 37 -3.44 -15.92 1.95
CA LEU A 37 -3.02 -14.70 2.65
C LEU A 37 -2.06 -15.05 3.79
N ASN A 38 -0.77 -15.14 3.45
CA ASN A 38 0.31 -15.45 4.39
C ASN A 38 1.37 -14.33 4.44
N PRO A 39 2.30 -14.32 5.43
CA PRO A 39 3.25 -13.23 5.60
C PRO A 39 4.11 -12.93 4.38
N PHE A 40 4.49 -13.97 3.63
CA PHE A 40 5.29 -13.81 2.43
C PHE A 40 4.49 -13.07 1.34
N SER A 41 3.26 -13.52 1.06
CA SER A 41 2.37 -12.86 0.08
C SER A 41 2.09 -11.39 0.44
N ILE A 42 1.82 -11.10 1.72
CA ILE A 42 1.56 -9.74 2.22
C ILE A 42 2.79 -8.85 2.03
N MET A 43 3.98 -9.36 2.37
CA MET A 43 5.23 -8.61 2.22
C MET A 43 5.51 -8.28 0.76
N ILE A 44 5.42 -9.28 -0.13
CA ILE A 44 5.69 -9.08 -1.57
C ILE A 44 4.69 -8.11 -2.17
N ALA A 45 3.39 -8.26 -1.91
CA ALA A 45 2.37 -7.34 -2.38
C ALA A 45 2.62 -5.90 -1.89
N SER A 46 2.95 -5.74 -0.61
CA SER A 46 3.26 -4.43 -0.02
C SER A 46 4.47 -3.77 -0.66
N ILE A 47 5.53 -4.51 -0.95
CA ILE A 47 6.72 -4.01 -1.65
C ILE A 47 6.37 -3.60 -3.07
N VAL A 48 5.73 -4.48 -3.85
CA VAL A 48 5.41 -4.23 -5.26
C VAL A 48 4.52 -3.00 -5.39
N VAL A 49 3.44 -2.90 -4.60
CA VAL A 49 2.49 -1.80 -4.71
C VAL A 49 3.11 -0.46 -4.32
N ASN A 50 4.00 -0.44 -3.32
CA ASN A 50 4.68 0.80 -2.90
C ASN A 50 5.82 1.19 -3.86
N VAL A 51 6.48 0.24 -4.51
CA VAL A 51 7.40 0.55 -5.62
C VAL A 51 6.64 1.22 -6.76
N ILE A 52 5.51 0.65 -7.19
CA ILE A 52 4.64 1.25 -8.21
C ILE A 52 4.17 2.64 -7.76
N GLY A 53 3.70 2.76 -6.51
CA GLY A 53 3.27 4.02 -5.91
C GLY A 53 4.35 5.10 -5.93
N ALA A 54 5.61 4.73 -5.65
CA ALA A 54 6.75 5.65 -5.70
C ALA A 54 7.00 6.17 -7.13
N PHE A 55 6.88 5.32 -8.14
CA PHE A 55 6.98 5.74 -9.55
C PHE A 55 5.82 6.65 -9.96
N ILE A 56 4.59 6.32 -9.55
CA ILE A 56 3.40 7.13 -9.81
C ILE A 56 3.56 8.52 -9.18
N TYR A 57 3.89 8.60 -7.89
CA TYR A 57 4.11 9.88 -7.21
C TYR A 57 5.21 10.69 -7.89
N ASN A 58 6.33 10.04 -8.26
CA ASN A 58 7.42 10.71 -8.96
C ASN A 58 6.99 11.32 -10.29
N LYS A 59 6.06 10.68 -11.01
CA LYS A 59 5.50 11.24 -12.26
C LYS A 59 4.51 12.37 -12.00
N ILE A 60 3.70 12.26 -10.94
CA ILE A 60 2.71 13.27 -10.57
C ILE A 60 3.40 14.56 -10.11
N GLN A 61 4.44 14.47 -9.27
CA GLN A 61 5.14 15.65 -8.72
C GLN A 61 5.73 16.59 -9.76
N ASP A 62 6.05 16.10 -10.95
CA ASP A 62 6.61 16.92 -12.04
C ASP A 62 5.51 17.54 -12.93
N ARG A 63 4.23 17.24 -12.69
CA ARG A 63 3.10 17.62 -13.56
C ARG A 63 2.01 18.46 -12.88
N THR A 64 2.08 18.69 -11.58
CA THR A 64 1.02 19.38 -10.84
C THR A 64 1.54 20.12 -9.62
N SER A 65 0.85 21.20 -9.24
CA SER A 65 1.11 21.96 -8.02
C SER A 65 0.63 21.28 -6.75
N LYS A 66 -0.23 20.25 -6.85
CA LYS A 66 -0.81 19.53 -5.69
C LYS A 66 -0.53 18.02 -5.71
N PRO A 67 0.73 17.58 -5.78
CA PRO A 67 1.04 16.18 -6.09
C PRO A 67 0.63 15.20 -5.00
N ARG A 68 0.69 15.62 -3.73
CA ARG A 68 0.21 14.82 -2.59
C ARG A 68 -1.29 14.50 -2.69
N PHE A 69 -2.10 15.48 -3.09
CA PHE A 69 -3.53 15.31 -3.24
C PHE A 69 -3.88 14.33 -4.36
N TYR A 70 -3.30 14.53 -5.55
CA TYR A 70 -3.55 13.64 -6.68
C TYR A 70 -3.04 12.21 -6.44
N TYR A 71 -1.88 12.08 -5.80
CA TYR A 71 -1.39 10.78 -5.40
C TYR A 71 -2.30 10.10 -4.37
N GLY A 72 -2.76 10.83 -3.36
CA GLY A 72 -3.76 10.34 -2.41
C GLY A 72 -5.01 9.83 -3.10
N LEU A 73 -5.55 10.60 -4.07
CA LEU A 73 -6.72 10.20 -4.84
C LEU A 73 -6.48 8.90 -5.62
N VAL A 74 -5.37 8.79 -6.35
CA VAL A 74 -5.02 7.57 -7.10
C VAL A 74 -4.89 6.38 -6.17
N THR A 75 -4.17 6.52 -5.05
CA THR A 75 -3.96 5.43 -4.09
C THR A 75 -5.25 4.96 -3.45
N VAL A 76 -6.14 5.88 -3.05
CA VAL A 76 -7.46 5.55 -2.51
C VAL A 76 -8.33 4.85 -3.57
N LEU A 77 -8.36 5.37 -4.80
CA LEU A 77 -9.13 4.75 -5.89
C LEU A 77 -8.67 3.32 -6.17
N VAL A 78 -7.36 3.07 -6.24
CA VAL A 78 -6.83 1.72 -6.46
C VAL A 78 -7.16 0.80 -5.29
N ALA A 79 -7.01 1.25 -4.05
CA ALA A 79 -7.36 0.46 -2.87
C ALA A 79 -8.86 0.11 -2.84
N LEU A 80 -9.74 1.05 -3.21
CA LEU A 80 -11.17 0.80 -3.33
C LEU A 80 -11.49 -0.21 -4.43
N LEU A 81 -10.87 -0.09 -5.60
CA LEU A 81 -11.07 -1.03 -6.70
C LEU A 81 -10.62 -2.45 -6.33
N LEU A 82 -9.49 -2.60 -5.64
CA LEU A 82 -9.02 -3.90 -5.15
C LEU A 82 -9.96 -4.47 -4.08
N SER A 83 -10.43 -3.65 -3.14
CA SER A 83 -11.40 -4.07 -2.13
C SER A 83 -12.76 -4.49 -2.74
N LEU A 84 -13.22 -3.78 -3.78
CA LEU A 84 -14.43 -4.16 -4.52
C LEU A 84 -14.22 -5.47 -5.29
N TYR A 85 -13.03 -5.67 -5.84
CA TYR A 85 -12.68 -6.92 -6.51
C TYR A 85 -12.70 -8.10 -5.54
N ASP A 86 -12.07 -7.98 -4.37
CA ASP A 86 -12.07 -9.05 -3.35
C ASP A 86 -13.46 -9.32 -2.76
N TRP A 87 -14.32 -8.30 -2.72
CA TRP A 87 -15.71 -8.48 -2.33
C TRP A 87 -16.54 -9.22 -3.39
N ALA A 88 -16.35 -8.89 -4.67
CA ALA A 88 -17.06 -9.51 -5.79
C ALA A 88 -16.54 -10.91 -6.13
N TYR A 89 -15.24 -11.14 -5.97
CA TYR A 89 -14.53 -12.37 -6.35
C TYR A 89 -13.56 -12.79 -5.23
N PRO A 90 -14.07 -13.16 -4.04
CA PRO A 90 -13.22 -13.55 -2.93
C PRO A 90 -12.45 -14.83 -3.26
N SER A 91 -11.14 -14.84 -3.04
CA SER A 91 -10.31 -16.03 -3.22
C SER A 91 -10.56 -17.10 -2.15
N GLU A 92 -11.01 -16.69 -0.96
CA GLU A 92 -11.39 -17.53 0.17
C GLU A 92 -12.61 -16.94 0.91
N PRO A 93 -13.47 -17.76 1.54
CA PRO A 93 -14.63 -17.26 2.28
C PRO A 93 -14.24 -16.25 3.37
N ASN A 94 -14.96 -15.13 3.48
CA ASN A 94 -14.74 -14.05 4.46
C ASN A 94 -13.43 -13.26 4.32
N ILE A 95 -12.60 -13.51 3.29
CA ILE A 95 -11.31 -12.83 3.12
C ILE A 95 -11.43 -11.32 2.95
N ALA A 96 -12.52 -10.87 2.30
CA ALA A 96 -12.74 -9.46 1.96
C ALA A 96 -12.67 -8.54 3.20
N GLY A 97 -13.17 -8.98 4.36
CA GLY A 97 -13.10 -8.18 5.59
C GLY A 97 -11.67 -7.88 6.03
N ILE A 98 -10.77 -8.87 5.93
CA ILE A 98 -9.37 -8.71 6.27
C ILE A 98 -8.64 -7.97 5.16
N ALA A 99 -8.77 -8.40 3.91
CA ALA A 99 -8.08 -7.83 2.76
C ALA A 99 -8.36 -6.32 2.61
N ASN A 100 -9.63 -5.90 2.75
CA ASN A 100 -10.02 -4.48 2.68
C ASN A 100 -9.31 -3.64 3.75
N THR A 101 -9.15 -4.19 4.96
CA THR A 101 -8.46 -3.51 6.06
C THR A 101 -6.96 -3.41 5.77
N LEU A 102 -6.35 -4.45 5.20
CA LEU A 102 -4.95 -4.42 4.77
C LEU A 102 -4.73 -3.41 3.62
N HIS A 103 -5.65 -3.33 2.66
CA HIS A 103 -5.62 -2.33 1.58
C HIS A 103 -5.67 -0.90 2.15
N ALA A 104 -6.58 -0.65 3.08
CA ALA A 104 -6.72 0.66 3.73
C ALA A 104 -5.45 1.06 4.48
N LEU A 105 -4.85 0.14 5.24
CA LEU A 105 -3.60 0.39 5.95
C LEU A 105 -2.45 0.67 4.97
N THR A 106 -2.27 -0.19 3.96
CA THR A 106 -1.22 -0.03 2.95
C THR A 106 -1.35 1.31 2.22
N ALA A 107 -2.57 1.66 1.80
CA ALA A 107 -2.87 2.94 1.17
C ALA A 107 -2.49 4.12 2.08
N SER A 108 -2.90 4.07 3.34
CA SER A 108 -2.63 5.13 4.32
C SER A 108 -1.12 5.35 4.53
N LEU A 109 -0.36 4.28 4.71
CA LEU A 109 1.09 4.34 4.89
C LEU A 109 1.79 4.83 3.61
N SER A 110 1.33 4.38 2.45
CA SER A 110 1.84 4.82 1.15
C SER A 110 1.66 6.33 0.96
N ILE A 111 0.44 6.83 1.23
CA ILE A 111 0.09 8.26 1.16
C ILE A 111 0.93 9.10 2.13
N ALA A 112 1.16 8.60 3.35
CA ALA A 112 1.92 9.31 4.36
C ALA A 112 3.43 9.39 4.04
N TRP A 113 4.03 8.27 3.64
CA TRP A 113 5.48 8.12 3.60
C TRP A 113 6.11 8.32 2.23
N ILE A 114 5.49 7.87 1.14
CA ILE A 114 6.08 8.01 -0.21
C ILE A 114 6.31 9.48 -0.57
N PRO A 115 5.31 10.38 -0.44
CA PRO A 115 5.52 11.80 -0.73
C PRO A 115 6.57 12.44 0.16
N THR A 116 6.54 12.13 1.46
CA THR A 116 7.44 12.72 2.45
C THR A 116 8.89 12.35 2.14
N TRP A 117 9.18 11.09 1.83
CA TRP A 117 10.54 10.61 1.60
C TRP A 117 11.08 10.97 0.21
N LEU A 118 10.21 11.17 -0.78
CA LEU A 118 10.60 11.65 -2.11
C LEU A 118 10.77 13.19 -2.15
N THR A 119 9.98 13.95 -1.39
CA THR A 119 10.07 15.42 -1.36
C THR A 119 11.20 15.95 -0.47
N ASN A 120 11.48 15.33 0.70
CA ASN A 120 12.47 15.81 1.70
C ASN A 120 13.93 15.95 1.24
N ARG A 121 14.26 15.74 -0.05
CA ARG A 121 15.62 16.00 -0.58
C ARG A 121 15.65 16.65 -1.96
N ARG A 122 14.52 17.20 -2.43
CA ARG A 122 14.56 18.25 -3.46
C ARG A 122 14.60 19.59 -2.70
N SER A 123 15.66 19.85 -1.93
CA SER A 123 15.91 21.23 -1.48
C SER A 123 16.25 22.06 -2.72
N PRO A 124 15.78 23.31 -2.80
CA PRO A 124 16.18 24.21 -3.86
C PRO A 124 17.69 24.41 -3.77
N ASN A 125 18.38 24.27 -4.90
CA ASN A 125 19.69 24.90 -5.09
C ASN A 125 19.53 26.41 -4.99
#